data_AF-M6VRB8-F1
#
_entry.id   AF-M6VRB8-F1
#
_cell.length_a   1.000
_cell.length_b   1.000
_cell.length_c   1.000
_cell.angle_alpha   90.00
_cell.angle_beta   90.00
_cell.angle_gamma   90.00
#
_symmetry.space_group_name_H-M   'P 1'
#
loop_
_entity.id
_entity.type
_entity.pdbx_description
1 polymer ?
#
loop_
_entity_poly.entity_id
_entity_poly.type
_entity_poly.pdbx_seq_one_letter_code
_entity_poly.pdbx_strand_id
1 'polypeptide(L)'
;MDNFICRFSCFHFKALLGNFCLWLLFLFVFITPSNAQVQVGGDYSLVYSKDGVIGSIEFNGITILSESKKENVAGQVSMNVWILPGENKIKIKGIRKRKMDEPVPYLSAILYLAQKEQLASDGQKIAGFEWDGNLSPAEQEIIFTPTEVSFGKLRKKSN
;
A
#
# COMPACT_ATOMS: atom_id res chain seq x y z
N MET A 1 -39.79 10.22 -65.83
CA MET A 1 -40.13 10.88 -64.56
C MET A 1 -39.88 9.91 -63.42
N ASP A 2 -38.59 9.77 -63.11
CA ASP A 2 -37.95 10.00 -61.82
C ASP A 2 -38.37 9.25 -60.54
N ASN A 3 -37.30 8.90 -59.81
CA ASN A 3 -37.21 8.62 -58.37
C ASN A 3 -37.35 7.15 -57.91
N PHE A 4 -36.34 6.34 -58.20
CA PHE A 4 -36.03 5.15 -57.39
C PHE A 4 -34.56 4.99 -56.98
N ILE A 5 -33.71 5.99 -57.25
CA ILE A 5 -32.28 5.99 -56.90
C ILE A 5 -32.08 6.85 -55.64
N CYS A 6 -32.62 6.44 -54.50
CA CYS A 6 -32.24 7.09 -53.23
C CYS A 6 -32.43 6.24 -51.97
N ARG A 7 -32.80 4.95 -52.08
CA ARG A 7 -33.08 4.11 -50.90
C ARG A 7 -32.06 3.01 -50.61
N PHE A 8 -31.09 2.76 -51.50
CA PHE A 8 -30.15 1.64 -51.33
C PHE A 8 -28.85 1.98 -50.59
N SER A 9 -28.51 3.27 -50.42
CA SER A 9 -27.22 3.70 -49.87
C SER A 9 -27.19 3.90 -48.34
N CYS A 10 -28.34 4.01 -47.66
CA CYS A 10 -28.37 4.28 -46.22
C CYS A 10 -28.46 3.03 -45.32
N PHE A 11 -28.76 1.85 -45.88
CA PHE A 11 -28.99 0.65 -45.05
C PHE A 11 -27.73 -0.16 -44.73
N HIS A 12 -26.64 0.01 -45.47
CA HIS A 12 -25.39 -0.73 -45.20
C HIS A 12 -24.43 -0.03 -44.23
N PHE A 13 -24.59 1.27 -43.97
CA PHE A 13 -23.66 1.99 -43.08
C PHE A 13 -23.94 1.76 -41.59
N LYS A 14 -25.19 1.46 -41.20
CA LYS A 14 -25.56 1.18 -39.80
C LYS A 14 -25.10 -0.18 -39.29
N ALA A 15 -24.90 -1.17 -40.18
CA ALA A 15 -24.50 -2.52 -39.78
C ALA A 15 -22.99 -2.63 -39.46
N LEU A 16 -22.16 -1.72 -39.99
CA LEU A 16 -20.71 -1.72 -39.73
C LEU A 16 -20.32 -1.02 -38.42
N LEU A 17 -21.08 -0.02 -37.98
CA LEU A 17 -20.82 0.74 -36.74
C LEU A 17 -21.18 -0.03 -35.46
N GLY A 18 -22.19 -0.91 -35.51
CA GLY A 18 -22.58 -1.70 -34.35
C GLY A 18 -21.54 -2.76 -33.95
N ASN A 19 -20.86 -3.34 -34.95
CA ASN A 19 -19.90 -4.43 -34.72
C ASN A 19 -18.55 -3.92 -34.19
N PHE A 20 -18.19 -2.66 -34.48
CA PHE A 20 -16.95 -2.05 -33.99
C PHE A 20 -17.02 -1.72 -32.48
N CYS A 21 -18.19 -1.30 -31.98
CA CYS A 21 -18.41 -1.05 -30.55
C CYS A 21 -18.37 -2.33 -29.71
N LEU A 22 -18.90 -3.44 -30.22
CA LEU A 22 -18.82 -4.75 -29.57
C LEU A 22 -17.38 -5.30 -29.53
N TRP A 23 -16.56 -4.99 -30.55
CA TRP A 23 -15.16 -5.37 -30.60
C TRP A 23 -14.27 -4.54 -29.64
N LEU A 24 -14.57 -3.25 -29.48
CA LEU A 24 -13.92 -2.39 -28.47
C LEU A 24 -14.24 -2.80 -27.02
N LEU A 25 -15.46 -3.28 -26.75
CA LEU A 25 -15.81 -3.85 -25.44
C LEU A 25 -14.99 -5.12 -25.12
N PHE A 26 -14.66 -5.93 -26.12
CA PHE A 26 -13.78 -7.09 -25.93
C PHE A 26 -12.32 -6.72 -25.64
N LEU A 27 -11.84 -5.58 -26.13
CA LEU A 27 -10.50 -5.05 -25.79
C LEU A 27 -10.41 -4.59 -24.31
N PHE A 28 -11.52 -4.14 -23.71
CA PHE A 28 -11.54 -3.77 -22.29
C PHE A 28 -11.54 -4.96 -21.33
N VAL A 29 -11.89 -6.17 -21.78
CA VAL A 29 -11.88 -7.37 -20.92
C VAL A 29 -10.45 -7.88 -20.66
N PHE A 30 -9.47 -7.50 -21.48
CA PHE A 30 -8.07 -7.95 -21.34
C PHE A 30 -7.10 -6.93 -20.73
N ILE A 31 -7.56 -5.71 -20.41
CA ILE A 31 -6.78 -4.77 -19.61
C ILE A 31 -7.24 -4.85 -18.15
N THR A 32 -7.24 -6.05 -17.59
CA THR A 32 -7.13 -6.18 -16.14
C THR A 32 -5.69 -5.79 -15.77
N PRO A 33 -5.45 -4.89 -14.81
CA PRO A 33 -4.11 -4.72 -14.27
C PRO A 33 -3.68 -6.04 -13.62
N SER A 34 -2.95 -6.86 -14.38
CA SER A 34 -2.47 -8.19 -13.97
C SER A 34 -1.37 -8.14 -12.90
N ASN A 35 -1.15 -6.99 -12.27
CA ASN A 35 -0.15 -6.80 -11.22
C ASN A 35 -0.72 -6.61 -9.81
N ALA A 36 -2.04 -6.71 -9.63
CA ALA A 36 -2.61 -6.84 -8.29
C ALA A 36 -2.55 -8.29 -7.80
N GLN A 37 -1.36 -8.91 -7.81
CA GLN A 37 -1.14 -10.10 -6.98
C GLN A 37 -0.96 -9.65 -5.53
N VAL A 38 -2.05 -9.19 -4.92
CA VAL A 38 -2.19 -9.29 -3.46
C VAL A 38 -2.14 -10.78 -3.17
N GLN A 39 -1.00 -11.24 -2.64
CA GLN A 39 -0.74 -12.64 -2.33
C GLN A 39 -1.95 -13.21 -1.59
N VAL A 40 -2.65 -14.16 -2.22
CA VAL A 40 -3.91 -14.74 -1.72
C VAL A 40 -3.66 -15.39 -0.36
N GLY A 41 -3.85 -14.64 0.73
CA GLY A 41 -3.73 -15.12 2.12
C GLY A 41 -2.75 -14.36 3.03
N GLY A 42 -1.94 -13.43 2.50
CA GLY A 42 -1.06 -12.57 3.31
C GLY A 42 -1.70 -11.21 3.61
N ASP A 43 -1.52 -10.70 4.83
CA ASP A 43 -1.90 -9.34 5.23
C ASP A 43 -0.66 -8.55 5.64
N TYR A 44 -0.35 -7.50 4.86
CA TYR A 44 0.66 -6.52 5.21
C TYR A 44 0.05 -5.49 6.16
N SER A 45 0.65 -5.33 7.32
CA SER A 45 0.20 -4.40 8.35
C SER A 45 1.36 -3.56 8.84
N LEU A 46 1.25 -2.23 8.74
CA LEU A 46 2.19 -1.30 9.36
C LEU A 46 1.71 -0.98 10.76
N VAL A 47 2.50 -1.35 11.76
CA VAL A 47 2.28 -1.00 13.16
C VAL A 47 3.21 0.15 13.50
N TYR A 48 2.65 1.23 14.03
CA TYR A 48 3.42 2.40 14.42
C TYR A 48 3.08 2.84 15.84
N SER A 49 4.07 3.45 16.49
CA SER A 49 3.90 4.02 17.82
C SER A 49 4.87 5.18 18.00
N LYS A 50 4.43 6.24 18.67
CA LYS A 50 5.29 7.34 19.07
C LYS A 50 4.91 7.89 20.44
N ASP A 51 5.90 8.27 21.21
CA ASP A 51 5.72 9.03 22.44
C ASP A 51 6.89 9.99 22.69
N GLY A 52 6.63 11.17 23.25
CA GLY A 52 7.66 12.19 23.47
C GLY A 52 8.32 12.77 22.19
N VAL A 53 7.76 12.48 21.00
CA VAL A 53 8.34 12.83 19.69
C VAL A 53 7.32 13.55 18.81
N ILE A 54 7.78 14.60 18.14
CA ILE A 54 7.09 15.22 17.01
C ILE A 54 7.61 14.53 15.75
N GLY A 55 6.79 13.73 15.09
CA GLY A 55 7.25 12.93 13.96
C GLY A 55 6.16 12.56 12.98
N SER A 56 6.58 12.22 11.76
CA SER A 56 5.74 11.76 10.67
C SER A 56 6.21 10.40 10.14
N ILE A 57 5.26 9.65 9.59
CA ILE A 57 5.51 8.38 8.93
C ILE A 57 4.80 8.43 7.58
N GLU A 58 5.55 8.21 6.51
CA GLU A 58 5.07 8.15 5.13
C GLU A 58 5.39 6.77 4.54
N PHE A 59 4.47 6.25 3.74
CA PHE A 59 4.63 4.99 3.01
C PHE A 59 4.38 5.25 1.53
N ASN A 60 5.38 5.03 0.67
CA ASN A 60 5.33 5.33 -0.77
C ASN A 60 4.82 6.76 -1.09
N GLY A 61 5.16 7.73 -0.24
CA GLY A 61 4.70 9.13 -0.36
C GLY A 61 3.30 9.41 0.20
N ILE A 62 2.61 8.42 0.75
CA ILE A 62 1.32 8.57 1.44
C ILE A 62 1.58 8.76 2.94
N THR A 63 1.05 9.85 3.51
CA THR A 63 1.16 10.11 4.95
C THR A 63 0.28 9.14 5.74
N ILE A 64 0.92 8.29 6.55
CA ILE A 64 0.23 7.37 7.48
C ILE A 64 0.04 8.04 8.84
N LEU A 65 1.10 8.68 9.32
CA LEU A 65 1.08 9.47 10.54
C LEU A 65 1.57 10.88 10.23
N SER A 66 0.70 11.86 10.38
CA SER A 66 1.06 13.26 10.22
C SER A 66 1.90 13.75 11.38
N GLU A 67 2.77 14.72 11.09
CA GLU A 67 3.54 15.41 12.09
C GLU A 67 2.60 16.04 13.13
N SER A 68 2.70 15.59 14.38
CA SER A 68 1.81 16.02 15.45
C SER A 68 2.52 16.10 16.79
N LYS A 69 2.14 17.09 17.59
CA LYS A 69 2.60 17.27 18.98
C LYS A 69 1.89 16.37 19.99
N LYS A 70 0.95 15.54 19.51
CA LYS A 70 0.18 14.61 20.34
C LYS A 70 1.12 13.57 20.94
N GLU A 71 1.09 13.49 22.26
CA GLU A 71 1.80 12.47 23.03
C GLU A 71 1.07 11.13 22.92
N ASN A 72 1.82 10.03 23.00
CA ASN A 72 1.32 8.66 22.89
C ASN A 72 0.32 8.42 21.75
N VAL A 73 0.83 8.20 20.54
CA VAL A 73 0.04 7.81 19.38
C VAL A 73 0.51 6.45 18.90
N ALA A 74 -0.37 5.46 18.91
CA ALA A 74 -0.12 4.14 18.36
C ALA A 74 -1.27 3.71 17.45
N GLY A 75 -0.96 2.88 16.46
CA GLY A 75 -1.95 2.37 15.53
C GLY A 75 -1.41 1.28 14.63
N GLN A 76 -2.34 0.68 13.90
CA GLN A 76 -2.06 -0.32 12.88
C GLN A 76 -2.87 0.04 11.64
N VAL A 77 -2.26 -0.07 10.46
CA VAL A 77 -2.92 0.17 9.18
C VAL A 77 -2.55 -0.94 8.20
N SER A 78 -3.57 -1.51 7.54
CA SER A 78 -3.35 -2.49 6.47
C SER A 78 -2.76 -1.80 5.25
N MET A 79 -1.66 -2.34 4.75
CA MET A 79 -0.88 -1.82 3.62
C MET A 79 -1.20 -2.55 2.31
N ASN A 80 -2.10 -3.52 2.32
CA ASN A 80 -2.40 -4.39 1.18
C ASN A 80 -2.76 -3.65 -0.11
N VAL A 81 -3.40 -2.48 0.01
CA VAL A 81 -3.81 -1.66 -1.14
C VAL A 81 -2.75 -0.62 -1.56
N TRP A 82 -1.73 -0.40 -0.74
CA TRP A 82 -0.71 0.64 -0.97
C TRP A 82 0.68 0.07 -1.23
N ILE A 83 0.87 -1.22 -0.98
CA ILE A 83 2.09 -1.94 -1.31
C ILE A 83 2.17 -2.14 -2.83
N LEU A 84 3.31 -1.76 -3.39
CA LEU A 84 3.57 -1.86 -4.82
C LEU A 84 4.36 -3.14 -5.13
N PRO A 85 4.12 -3.78 -6.29
CA PRO A 85 5.02 -4.82 -6.78
C PRO A 85 6.37 -4.17 -7.14
N GLY A 86 7.42 -4.50 -6.37
CA GLY A 86 8.76 -3.92 -6.54
C GLY A 86 9.21 -3.09 -5.34
N GLU A 87 9.95 -2.02 -5.60
CA GLU A 87 10.53 -1.18 -4.55
C GLU A 87 9.44 -0.38 -3.81
N ASN A 88 9.44 -0.49 -2.48
CA ASN A 88 8.59 0.26 -1.56
C ASN A 88 9.44 1.05 -0.57
N LYS A 89 8.89 2.15 -0.06
CA LYS A 89 9.61 3.11 0.77
C LYS A 89 8.82 3.48 2.01
N ILE A 90 9.46 3.40 3.17
CA ILE A 90 8.95 3.94 4.43
C ILE A 90 9.85 5.09 4.83
N LYS A 91 9.29 6.29 4.92
CA LYS A 91 10.01 7.46 5.38
C LYS A 91 9.53 7.83 6.78
N ILE A 92 10.46 7.86 7.72
CA ILE A 92 10.21 8.24 9.10
C ILE A 92 10.97 9.53 9.40
N LYS A 93 10.27 10.48 10.02
CA LYS A 93 10.85 11.70 10.57
C LYS A 93 10.46 11.82 12.03
N GLY A 94 11.39 12.13 12.91
CA GLY A 94 11.17 12.28 14.34
C GLY A 94 12.07 13.33 14.95
N ILE A 95 11.51 14.25 15.70
CA ILE A 95 12.21 15.28 16.46
C ILE A 95 11.81 15.13 17.93
N ARG A 96 12.80 14.98 18.81
CA ARG A 96 12.58 14.89 20.25
C ARG A 96 11.92 16.15 20.78
N LYS A 97 10.85 15.99 21.57
CA LYS A 97 10.24 17.08 22.31
C LYS A 97 11.15 17.42 23.52
N ARG A 98 11.56 18.67 23.64
CA ARG A 98 12.68 19.19 24.46
C ARG A 98 12.61 19.04 25.99
N LYS A 99 11.74 18.21 26.56
CA LYS A 99 11.62 18.13 28.03
C LYS A 99 12.56 17.07 28.62
N MET A 100 13.37 17.47 29.59
CA MET A 100 14.36 16.64 30.28
C MET A 100 13.73 15.66 31.30
N ASP A 101 12.49 15.91 31.75
CA ASP A 101 11.80 15.14 32.80
C ASP A 101 10.66 14.23 32.28
N GLU A 102 10.54 14.05 30.97
CA GLU A 102 9.51 13.22 30.34
C GLU A 102 10.04 11.81 30.00
N PRO A 103 9.14 10.79 29.85
CA PRO A 103 9.53 9.43 29.48
C PRO A 103 10.43 9.40 28.24
N VAL A 104 11.28 8.38 28.17
CA VAL A 104 12.24 8.18 27.07
C VAL A 104 11.47 8.26 25.74
N PRO A 105 11.84 9.20 24.84
CA PRO A 105 11.13 9.37 23.60
C PRO A 105 11.24 8.11 22.75
N TYR A 106 10.13 7.73 22.13
CA TYR A 106 10.06 6.54 21.30
C TYR A 106 9.37 6.84 19.98
N LEU A 107 9.88 6.24 18.90
CA LEU A 107 9.25 6.24 17.59
C LEU A 107 9.50 4.91 16.91
N SER A 108 8.44 4.22 16.52
CA SER A 108 8.53 3.01 15.72
C SER A 108 7.54 2.99 14.56
N ALA A 109 7.98 2.35 13.49
CA ALA A 109 7.19 2.04 12.31
C ALA A 109 7.68 0.71 11.78
N ILE A 110 6.90 -0.36 11.98
CA ILE A 110 7.29 -1.72 11.62
C ILE A 110 6.23 -2.34 10.72
N LEU A 111 6.67 -2.77 9.54
CA LEU A 111 5.86 -3.49 8.58
C LEU A 111 5.97 -4.98 8.84
N TYR A 112 4.81 -5.60 9.09
CA TYR A 112 4.66 -7.03 9.24
C TYR A 112 3.92 -7.62 8.05
N LEU A 113 4.25 -8.87 7.73
CA LEU A 113 3.44 -9.75 6.90
C LEU A 113 2.93 -10.89 7.77
N ALA A 114 1.63 -10.91 8.01
CA ALA A 114 0.97 -11.96 8.78
C ALA A 114 0.02 -12.76 7.88
N GLN A 115 -0.46 -13.91 8.37
CA GLN A 115 -1.60 -14.55 7.73
C GLN A 115 -2.85 -13.71 7.96
N LYS A 116 -3.81 -13.80 7.04
CA LYS A 116 -5.14 -13.21 7.26
C LYS A 116 -5.70 -13.71 8.60
N GLU A 117 -6.22 -12.80 9.42
CA GLU A 117 -6.76 -13.04 10.78
C GLU A 117 -5.72 -13.30 11.89
N GLN A 118 -4.43 -13.35 11.56
CA GLN A 118 -3.36 -13.41 12.55
C GLN A 118 -3.01 -12.00 13.06
N LEU A 119 -2.60 -11.89 14.33
CA LEU A 119 -2.06 -10.63 14.86
C LEU A 119 -0.80 -10.24 14.08
N ALA A 120 -0.70 -8.94 13.74
CA ALA A 120 0.44 -8.43 12.97
C ALA A 120 1.78 -8.72 13.68
N SER A 121 1.83 -8.64 15.01
CA SER A 121 3.00 -8.92 15.84
C SER A 121 3.53 -10.35 15.70
N ASP A 122 2.66 -11.30 15.38
CA ASP A 122 3.02 -12.72 15.26
C ASP A 122 3.50 -13.06 13.83
N GLY A 123 3.34 -12.11 12.91
CA GLY A 123 3.79 -12.18 11.54
C GLY A 123 5.31 -12.04 11.38
N GLN A 124 5.76 -12.08 10.14
CA GLN A 124 7.14 -11.83 9.79
C GLN A 124 7.39 -10.31 9.69
N LYS A 125 8.36 -9.78 10.45
CA LYS A 125 8.88 -8.41 10.25
C LYS A 125 9.56 -8.34 8.88
N ILE A 126 9.01 -7.51 7.99
CA ILE A 126 9.53 -7.31 6.63
C ILE A 126 10.51 -6.15 6.61
N ALA A 127 10.12 -5.03 7.21
CA ALA A 127 10.90 -3.81 7.26
C ALA A 127 10.48 -3.01 8.50
N GLY A 128 11.34 -2.17 9.04
CA GLY A 128 10.91 -1.27 10.11
C GLY A 128 12.02 -0.49 10.77
N PHE A 129 11.61 0.55 11.46
CA PHE A 129 12.45 1.47 12.22
C PHE A 129 11.97 1.52 13.66
N GLU A 130 12.92 1.56 14.59
CA GLU A 130 12.69 1.76 16.03
C GLU A 130 13.75 2.74 16.52
N TRP A 131 13.31 3.77 17.23
CA TRP A 131 14.16 4.79 17.81
C TRP A 131 13.79 5.01 19.27
N ASP A 132 14.81 5.04 20.11
CA ASP A 132 14.75 5.13 21.57
C ASP A 132 15.14 6.51 22.10
N GLY A 133 15.18 7.52 21.22
CA GLY A 133 15.39 8.91 21.64
C GLY A 133 16.84 9.29 21.97
N ASN A 134 17.80 8.38 21.77
CA ASN A 134 19.20 8.60 22.17
C ASN A 134 20.04 9.43 21.18
N LEU A 135 19.55 9.71 19.96
CA LEU A 135 20.34 10.44 18.93
C LEU A 135 19.46 11.30 18.02
N SER A 136 19.73 12.63 17.97
CA SER A 136 19.36 13.64 16.96
C SER A 136 17.93 13.57 16.37
N PRO A 137 17.54 14.48 15.47
CA PRO A 137 16.37 14.22 14.64
C PRO A 137 16.55 12.90 13.89
N ALA A 138 15.63 11.96 14.06
CA ALA A 138 15.59 10.72 13.31
C ALA A 138 14.96 11.00 11.94
N GLU A 139 15.75 11.10 10.88
CA GLU A 139 15.24 11.00 9.50
C GLU A 139 15.80 9.71 8.89
N GLN A 140 14.92 8.73 8.69
CA GLN A 140 15.28 7.44 8.12
C GLN A 140 14.34 7.12 6.96
N GLU A 141 14.94 6.75 5.84
CA GLU A 141 14.24 6.14 4.73
C GLU A 141 14.60 4.66 4.67
N ILE A 142 13.58 3.80 4.68
CA ILE A 142 13.73 2.36 4.54
C ILE A 142 13.18 1.98 3.18
N ILE A 143 14.04 1.41 2.36
CA ILE A 143 13.69 0.88 1.05
C ILE A 143 13.65 -0.64 1.16
N PHE A 144 12.56 -1.25 0.69
CA PHE A 144 12.41 -2.69 0.72
C PHE A 144 11.61 -3.19 -0.49
N THR A 145 11.85 -4.44 -0.86
CA THR A 145 11.05 -5.12 -1.89
C THR A 145 10.26 -6.22 -1.19
N PRO A 146 8.91 -6.28 -1.35
CA PRO A 146 8.10 -7.34 -0.80
C PRO A 146 8.63 -8.68 -1.33
N THR A 147 9.05 -9.55 -0.41
CA THR A 147 9.48 -10.89 -0.80
C THR A 147 8.24 -11.65 -1.30
N GLU A 148 8.33 -12.34 -2.43
CA GLU A 148 7.34 -13.34 -2.80
C GLU A 148 7.39 -14.45 -1.75
N VAL A 149 6.47 -14.40 -0.77
CA VAL A 149 6.49 -15.37 0.32
C VAL A 149 5.73 -16.60 -0.16
N SER A 150 6.47 -17.67 -0.48
CA SER A 150 5.86 -18.97 -0.68
C SER A 150 5.21 -19.41 0.64
N PHE A 151 3.87 -19.56 0.65
CA PHE A 151 3.06 -19.89 1.83
C PHE A 151 3.55 -21.11 2.66
N GLY A 152 4.35 -22.01 2.07
CA GLY A 152 4.94 -23.16 2.75
C GLY A 152 5.86 -22.81 3.93
N LYS A 153 6.39 -21.59 4.03
CA LYS A 153 7.24 -21.15 5.16
C LYS A 153 6.46 -20.58 6.35
N LEU A 154 5.31 -19.93 6.14
CA LEU A 154 4.53 -19.30 7.22
C LEU A 154 3.81 -20.32 8.12
N ARG A 155 3.56 -21.54 7.61
CA ARG A 155 2.89 -22.62 8.36
C ARG A 155 3.70 -23.21 9.53
N LYS A 156 5.01 -22.95 9.63
CA LYS A 156 5.90 -23.66 10.58
C LYS A 156 6.03 -23.03 11.96
N LYS A 157 5.35 -21.92 12.26
CA LYS A 157 5.48 -21.21 13.54
C LYS A 157 4.30 -21.36 14.52
N SER A 158 3.32 -22.23 14.23
CA SER A 158 2.37 -22.68 15.27
C SER A 158 2.84 -24.04 15.81
N ASN A 159 3.60 -24.01 16.89
CA ASN A 159 3.78 -25.13 17.81
C ASN A 159 3.95 -24.56 19.21
#